data_AF-A0AAV5B0V2-F1
#
_entry.id   AF-A0AAV5B0V2-F1
#
_cell.length_a   1.000
_cell.length_b   1.000
_cell.length_c   1.000
_cell.angle_alpha   90.00
_cell.angle_beta   90.00
_cell.angle_gamma   90.00
#
_symmetry.space_group_name_H-M   'P 1'
#
loop_
_entity.id
_entity.type
_entity.pdbx_description
1 polymer ?
#
loop_
_entity_poly.entity_id
_entity_poly.type
_entity_poly.pdbx_seq_one_letter_code
_entity_poly.pdbx_strand_id
1 'polypeptide(L)'
;MKTYYLSNEQMLQNFGAMFENLSKEGDLKTELAEYGYDDAKIAEGKALYDEARKTFDANIKETREETSASLAFQEKYQNVQKKYSTHRKRHVSSLRTTKKLFVSSNSKEVLPEPSPRQWKK
;
A
#
# COMPACT_ATOMS: atom_id res chain seq x y z
N MET A 1 -4.44 -8.03 38.69
CA MET A 1 -4.77 -9.16 37.79
C MET A 1 -4.44 -8.73 36.37
N LYS A 2 -3.61 -9.47 35.62
CA LYS A 2 -3.20 -9.08 34.26
C LYS A 2 -4.19 -9.69 33.27
N THR A 3 -4.90 -8.87 32.50
CA THR A 3 -5.87 -9.34 31.51
C THR A 3 -5.15 -9.76 30.24
N TYR A 4 -5.22 -11.05 29.90
CA TYR A 4 -4.72 -11.56 28.62
C TYR A 4 -5.86 -11.46 27.60
N TYR A 5 -5.76 -10.51 26.68
CA TYR A 5 -6.65 -10.45 25.53
C TYR A 5 -6.12 -11.40 24.46
N LEU A 6 -6.92 -12.38 24.05
CA LEU A 6 -6.60 -13.22 22.90
C LEU A 6 -6.85 -12.41 21.62
N SER A 7 -6.06 -12.68 20.58
CA SER A 7 -6.37 -12.16 19.25
C SER A 7 -7.60 -12.86 18.67
N ASN A 8 -8.28 -12.21 17.72
CA ASN A 8 -9.43 -12.80 17.01
C ASN A 8 -9.07 -14.14 16.34
N GLU A 9 -7.85 -14.25 15.81
CA GLU A 9 -7.33 -15.49 15.25
C GLU A 9 -7.19 -16.58 16.30
N GLN A 10 -6.61 -16.27 17.46
CA GLN A 10 -6.46 -17.23 18.57
C GLN A 10 -7.81 -17.67 19.12
N MET A 11 -8.78 -16.76 19.23
CA MET A 11 -10.15 -17.10 19.61
C MET A 11 -10.79 -18.07 18.61
N LEU A 12 -10.70 -17.80 17.30
CA LEU A 12 -11.20 -18.68 16.24
C LEU A 12 -10.52 -20.06 16.23
N GLN A 13 -9.23 -20.14 16.53
CA GLN A 13 -8.53 -21.43 16.64
C GLN A 13 -9.04 -22.23 17.84
N ASN A 14 -9.19 -21.58 18.99
CA ASN A 14 -9.69 -22.23 20.20
C ASN A 14 -11.12 -22.73 20.03
N PHE A 15 -12.00 -21.96 19.39
CA PHE A 15 -13.36 -22.40 19.09
C PHE A 15 -13.39 -23.58 18.10
N GLY A 16 -12.52 -23.57 17.09
CA GLY A 16 -12.38 -24.70 16.16
C GLY A 16 -12.00 -25.99 16.90
N ALA A 17 -10.98 -25.91 17.77
CA ALA A 17 -10.57 -27.05 18.59
C ALA A 17 -11.68 -27.53 19.53
N MET A 18 -12.45 -26.60 20.12
CA MET A 18 -13.60 -26.95 20.95
C MET A 18 -14.64 -27.76 20.17
N PHE A 19 -15.06 -27.29 18.99
CA PHE A 19 -16.06 -28.00 18.17
C PHE A 19 -15.54 -29.34 17.64
N GLU A 20 -14.25 -29.43 17.29
CA GLU A 20 -13.64 -30.71 16.94
C GLU A 20 -13.68 -31.69 18.11
N ASN A 21 -13.30 -31.27 19.31
CA ASN A 21 -13.30 -32.14 20.49
C ASN A 21 -14.73 -32.58 20.84
N LEU A 22 -15.70 -31.67 20.76
CA LEU A 22 -17.12 -31.97 20.94
C LEU A 22 -17.66 -33.01 19.95
N SER A 23 -17.09 -33.06 18.74
CA SER A 23 -17.48 -34.03 17.73
C SER A 23 -16.86 -35.42 17.93
N LYS A 24 -15.72 -35.49 18.63
CA LYS A 24 -14.94 -36.71 18.86
C LYS A 24 -15.34 -37.41 20.16
N GLU A 25 -15.67 -36.66 21.21
CA GLU A 25 -16.01 -37.17 22.53
C GLU A 25 -17.52 -37.03 22.78
N GLY A 26 -18.25 -38.14 22.61
CA GLY A 26 -19.70 -38.17 22.82
C GLY A 26 -20.12 -37.87 24.27
N ASP A 27 -19.28 -38.21 25.24
CA ASP A 27 -19.56 -38.02 26.66
C ASP A 27 -19.71 -36.54 27.03
N LEU A 28 -18.87 -35.66 26.46
CA LEU A 28 -18.93 -34.21 26.61
C LEU A 28 -20.24 -33.61 26.11
N LYS A 29 -20.81 -34.14 25.02
CA LYS A 29 -22.11 -33.70 24.50
C LYS A 29 -23.24 -34.02 25.49
N THR A 30 -23.20 -35.20 26.09
CA THR A 30 -24.18 -35.62 27.10
C THR A 30 -24.12 -34.72 28.33
N GLU A 31 -22.92 -34.41 28.83
CA GLU A 31 -22.76 -33.48 29.96
C GLU A 31 -23.25 -32.07 29.60
N LEU A 32 -22.91 -31.56 28.40
CA LEU A 32 -23.35 -30.25 27.94
C LEU A 32 -24.87 -30.12 27.82
N ALA A 33 -25.57 -31.21 27.48
CA ALA A 33 -27.02 -31.24 27.45
C ALA A 33 -27.63 -31.03 28.86
N GLU A 34 -26.98 -31.49 29.92
CA GLU A 34 -27.42 -31.24 31.32
C GLU A 34 -27.33 -29.76 31.69
N TYR A 35 -26.43 -29.01 31.06
CA TYR A 35 -26.30 -27.56 31.21
C TYR A 35 -27.17 -26.75 30.23
N GLY A 36 -28.03 -27.41 29.44
CA GLY A 36 -28.93 -26.76 28.49
C GLY A 36 -28.31 -26.43 27.13
N TYR A 37 -27.12 -26.96 26.83
CA TYR A 37 -26.53 -26.93 25.50
C TYR A 37 -26.87 -28.21 24.76
N ASP A 38 -28.11 -28.28 24.28
CA ASP A 38 -28.56 -29.36 23.41
C ASP A 38 -27.89 -29.31 22.02
N ASP A 39 -28.10 -30.36 21.23
CA ASP A 39 -27.55 -30.43 19.87
C ASP A 39 -27.98 -29.24 19.00
N ALA A 40 -29.16 -28.67 19.24
CA ALA A 40 -29.66 -27.50 18.51
C ALA A 40 -28.83 -26.24 18.84
N LYS A 41 -28.54 -26.00 20.11
CA LYS A 41 -27.67 -24.90 20.58
C LYS A 41 -26.24 -25.05 20.12
N ILE A 42 -25.72 -26.28 20.13
CA ILE A 42 -24.37 -26.57 19.61
C ILE A 42 -24.31 -26.30 18.09
N ALA A 43 -25.35 -26.70 17.34
CA ALA A 43 -25.43 -26.42 15.91
C ALA A 43 -25.53 -24.92 15.61
N GLU A 44 -26.31 -24.17 16.40
CA GLU A 44 -26.39 -22.70 16.30
C GLU A 44 -25.01 -22.05 16.51
N GLY A 45 -24.31 -22.44 17.58
CA GLY A 45 -22.95 -21.96 17.85
C GLY A 45 -21.95 -22.32 16.76
N LYS A 46 -22.06 -23.53 16.19
CA LYS A 46 -21.21 -23.96 15.07
C LYS A 46 -21.48 -23.15 13.80
N ALA A 47 -22.74 -22.83 13.50
CA ALA A 47 -23.08 -22.00 12.36
C ALA A 47 -22.47 -20.59 12.47
N LEU A 48 -22.54 -19.99 13.67
CA LEU A 48 -21.89 -18.70 13.95
C LEU A 48 -20.37 -18.78 13.80
N TYR A 49 -19.77 -19.88 14.28
CA TYR A 49 -18.33 -20.13 14.11
C TYR A 49 -17.94 -20.24 12.64
N ASP A 50 -18.68 -21.02 11.85
CA ASP A 50 -18.40 -21.23 10.43
C ASP A 50 -18.51 -19.90 9.65
N GLU A 51 -19.49 -19.06 9.98
CA GLU A 51 -19.63 -17.71 9.41
C GLU A 51 -18.48 -16.78 9.82
N ALA A 52 -18.13 -16.75 11.10
CA ALA A 52 -17.01 -15.96 11.60
C ALA A 52 -15.68 -16.40 10.96
N ARG A 53 -15.49 -17.70 10.75
CA ARG A 53 -14.29 -18.23 10.09
C ARG A 53 -14.23 -17.81 8.63
N LYS A 54 -15.35 -17.92 7.92
CA LYS A 54 -15.46 -17.50 6.52
C LYS A 54 -15.17 -16.02 6.32
N THR A 55 -15.71 -15.16 7.18
CA THR A 55 -15.48 -13.71 7.12
C THR A 55 -14.04 -13.36 7.48
N PHE A 56 -13.45 -14.01 8.47
CA PHE A 56 -12.04 -13.82 8.82
C PHE A 56 -11.12 -14.20 7.66
N ASP A 57 -11.31 -15.39 7.06
CA ASP A 57 -10.48 -15.87 5.96
C ASP A 57 -10.62 -14.95 4.71
N ALA A 58 -11.82 -14.43 4.45
CA ALA A 58 -12.06 -13.43 3.41
C ALA A 58 -11.30 -12.12 3.67
N ASN A 59 -11.38 -11.58 4.89
CA ASN A 59 -10.67 -10.35 5.26
C ASN A 59 -9.15 -10.49 5.11
N ILE A 60 -8.58 -11.63 5.50
CA ILE A 60 -7.14 -11.90 5.33
C ILE A 60 -6.76 -11.90 3.85
N LYS A 61 -7.60 -12.50 2.99
CA LYS A 61 -7.38 -12.51 1.55
C LYS A 61 -7.44 -11.09 0.97
N GLU A 62 -8.49 -10.35 1.28
CA GLU A 62 -8.68 -8.98 0.80
C GLU A 62 -7.53 -8.06 1.24
N THR A 63 -7.11 -8.15 2.50
CA THR A 63 -5.98 -7.36 3.03
C THR A 63 -4.68 -7.64 2.26
N ARG A 64 -4.43 -8.92 1.91
CA ARG A 64 -3.26 -9.30 1.10
C ARG A 64 -3.33 -8.75 -0.31
N GLU A 65 -4.51 -8.83 -0.93
CA GLU A 65 -4.75 -8.27 -2.26
C GLU A 65 -4.58 -6.76 -2.28
N GLU A 66 -5.15 -6.04 -1.31
CA GLU A 66 -4.98 -4.59 -1.13
C GLU A 66 -3.51 -4.21 -0.97
N THR A 67 -2.79 -4.91 -0.09
CA THR A 67 -1.36 -4.67 0.14
C THR A 67 -0.57 -4.85 -1.15
N SER A 68 -0.84 -5.91 -1.90
CA SER A 68 -0.16 -6.18 -3.18
C SER A 68 -0.46 -5.13 -4.25
N ALA A 69 -1.71 -4.70 -4.36
CA ALA A 69 -2.15 -3.69 -5.31
C ALA A 69 -1.57 -2.31 -4.97
N SER A 70 -1.54 -1.96 -3.69
CA SER A 70 -0.94 -0.72 -3.16
C SER A 70 0.55 -0.66 -3.44
N LEU A 71 1.29 -1.75 -3.18
CA LEU A 71 2.71 -1.85 -3.51
C LEU A 71 2.95 -1.67 -5.02
N ALA A 72 2.18 -2.39 -5.86
CA ALA A 72 2.31 -2.27 -7.31
C ALA A 72 2.00 -0.86 -7.82
N PHE A 73 1.01 -0.18 -7.24
CA PHE A 73 0.70 1.21 -7.54
C PHE A 73 1.86 2.13 -7.15
N GLN A 74 2.39 1.97 -5.93
CA GLN A 74 3.47 2.80 -5.41
C GLN A 74 4.74 2.67 -6.26
N GLU A 75 5.09 1.46 -6.71
CA GLU A 75 6.20 1.24 -7.63
C GLU A 75 6.02 1.98 -8.96
N LYS A 76 4.83 1.86 -9.57
CA LYS A 76 4.50 2.57 -10.82
C LYS A 76 4.57 4.08 -10.64
N TYR A 77 4.01 4.60 -9.54
CA TYR A 77 4.03 6.01 -9.22
C TYR A 77 5.46 6.54 -9.05
N GLN A 78 6.30 5.83 -8.28
CA GLN A 78 7.71 6.18 -8.09
C GLN A 78 8.48 6.18 -9.42
N ASN A 79 8.19 5.25 -10.32
CA ASN A 79 8.82 5.22 -11.65
C ASN A 79 8.43 6.45 -12.49
N VAL A 80 7.14 6.81 -12.52
CA VAL A 80 6.66 8.02 -13.22
C VAL A 80 7.31 9.28 -12.62
N GLN A 81 7.35 9.39 -11.30
CA GLN A 81 7.96 10.53 -10.60
C GLN A 81 9.46 10.65 -10.93
N LYS A 82 10.19 9.52 -10.93
CA LYS A 82 11.61 9.49 -11.33
C LYS A 82 11.78 9.97 -12.76
N LYS A 83 11.04 9.39 -13.72
CA LYS A 83 11.08 9.80 -15.14
C LYS A 83 10.80 11.29 -15.30
N TYR A 84 9.72 11.80 -14.71
CA TYR A 84 9.36 13.21 -14.76
C TYR A 84 10.48 14.10 -14.20
N SER A 85 11.05 13.73 -13.04
CA SER A 85 12.15 14.49 -12.43
C SER A 85 13.38 14.54 -13.34
N THR A 86 13.71 13.43 -14.01
CA THR A 86 14.82 13.35 -14.96
C THR A 86 14.56 14.21 -16.20
N HIS A 87 13.37 14.16 -16.78
CA HIS A 87 12.99 15.00 -17.92
C HIS A 87 13.05 16.49 -17.56
N ARG A 88 12.49 16.89 -16.42
CA ARG A 88 12.57 18.26 -15.92
C ARG A 88 14.01 18.72 -15.76
N LYS A 89 14.87 17.90 -15.13
CA LYS A 89 16.30 18.23 -14.97
C LYS A 89 16.99 18.41 -16.32
N ARG A 90 16.77 17.51 -17.28
CA ARG A 90 17.34 17.61 -18.64
C ARG A 90 16.89 18.89 -19.35
N HIS A 91 15.60 19.22 -19.29
CA HIS A 91 15.04 20.42 -19.91
C HIS A 91 15.59 21.70 -19.28
N VAL A 92 15.71 21.76 -17.95
CA VAL A 92 16.31 22.91 -17.27
C VAL A 92 17.78 23.07 -17.67
N SER A 93 18.53 21.97 -17.79
CA SER A 93 19.92 22.00 -18.25
C SER A 93 20.03 22.49 -19.70
N SER A 94 19.18 22.02 -20.62
CA SER A 94 19.19 22.48 -22.01
C SER A 94 18.83 23.96 -22.14
N LEU A 95 17.85 24.45 -21.38
CA LEU A 95 17.50 25.87 -21.33
C LEU A 95 18.66 26.73 -20.80
N ARG A 96 19.39 26.28 -19.78
CA ARG A 96 20.57 26.99 -19.28
C ARG A 96 21.69 27.06 -20.33
N THR A 97 21.95 25.96 -21.02
CA THR A 97 22.97 25.90 -22.08
C THR A 97 22.60 26.80 -23.26
N THR A 98 21.37 26.72 -23.75
CA THR A 98 20.88 27.57 -24.85
C THR A 98 20.91 29.05 -24.48
N LYS A 99 20.48 29.42 -23.26
CA LYS A 99 20.60 30.79 -22.75
C LYS A 99 22.05 31.28 -22.71
N LYS A 100 22.99 30.44 -22.24
CA LYS A 100 24.42 30.77 -22.21
C LYS A 100 24.99 31.00 -23.61
N LEU A 101 24.63 30.15 -24.57
CA LEU A 101 25.02 30.29 -25.97
C LEU A 101 24.49 31.60 -26.56
N PHE A 102 23.20 31.89 -26.38
CA PHE A 102 22.57 33.13 -26.85
C PHE A 102 23.25 34.40 -26.32
N VAL A 103 23.55 34.44 -25.01
CA VAL A 103 24.28 35.57 -24.41
C VAL A 103 25.68 35.70 -25.00
N SER A 104 26.39 34.59 -25.23
CA SER A 104 27.74 34.60 -25.79
C SER A 104 27.83 34.97 -27.27
N SER A 105 26.78 34.70 -28.05
CA SER A 105 26.68 35.12 -29.45
C SER A 105 26.32 36.60 -29.56
N ASN A 106 25.45 37.10 -28.68
CA ASN A 106 25.05 38.51 -28.67
C ASN A 106 26.13 39.46 -28.12
N SER A 107 27.15 38.93 -27.44
CA SER A 107 28.32 39.71 -26.99
C SER A 107 29.44 39.82 -28.05
N LYS A 108 29.29 39.20 -29.23
CA LYS A 108 30.29 39.24 -30.32
C LYS A 108 29.97 40.23 -31.45
N GLU A 109 28.79 40.85 -31.45
CA GLU A 109 28.49 42.01 -32.31
C GLU A 109 28.95 43.30 -31.61
N VAL A 110 30.25 43.56 -31.63
CA VAL A 110 30.77 44.92 -31.48
C VAL A 110 30.63 45.54 -32.87
N LEU A 111 29.63 46.40 -33.05
CA LEU A 111 29.50 47.24 -34.24
C LEU A 111 30.85 47.94 -34.48
N PRO A 112 31.39 47.95 -35.71
CA PRO A 112 32.67 48.59 -35.97
C PRO A 112 32.59 50.07 -35.55
N GLU A 113 33.58 50.53 -34.79
CA GLU A 113 33.66 51.94 -34.39
C GLU A 113 33.53 52.84 -35.62
N PRO A 114 32.66 53.88 -35.59
CA PRO A 114 32.57 54.80 -36.71
C PRO A 114 33.93 55.49 -36.87
N SER A 115 34.52 55.36 -38.06
CA SER A 115 35.87 55.87 -38.36
C SER A 115 36.01 57.34 -37.93
N PRO A 116 37.15 57.77 -37.36
CA PRO A 116 37.34 59.14 -36.90
C PRO A 116 37.15 60.13 -38.05
N ARG A 117 36.13 61.00 -37.91
CA ARG A 117 35.77 62.03 -38.89
C ARG A 117 37.01 62.89 -39.16
N GLN A 118 37.60 62.78 -40.34
CA GLN A 118 38.73 63.60 -40.75
C GLN A 118 38.23 65.00 -41.08
N TRP A 119 38.55 65.99 -40.25
CA TRP A 119 38.27 67.40 -40.55
C TRP A 119 39.35 67.87 -41.52
N LYS A 120 38.98 68.12 -42.79
CA LYS A 120 39.85 68.85 -43.70
C LYS A 120 39.93 70.30 -43.22
N LYS A 121 41.16 70.76 -42.93
CA LYS A 121 41.47 72.19 -42.77
C LYS A 121 41.38 72.91 -44.10
#